data_AF-E6WKE6-F1
#
_entry.id   AF-E6WKE6-F1
#
_cell.length_a   1.000
_cell.length_b   1.000
_cell.length_c   1.000
_cell.angle_alpha   90.00
_cell.angle_beta   90.00
_cell.angle_gamma   90.00
#
_symmetry.space_group_name_H-M   'P 1'
#
loop_
_entity.id
_entity.type
_entity.pdbx_description
1 polymer ?
#
loop_
_entity_poly.entity_id
_entity_poly.type
_entity_poly.pdbx_seq_one_letter_code
_entity_poly.pdbx_strand_id
1 'polypeptide(L)'
;MFKFALIIIPIIFLSGCKPSDKDMVKFGESLVKQTLKDPESAKFNSYYRSFGDGVGYVCGDVNAKNAYGGYVGSRKYYVHLTVRDNKVVDNSTVKIIDENDDKGDSNFRSICQ
;
A
#
# COMPACT_ATOMS: atom_id res chain seq x y z
N MET A 1 56.39 4.23 26.13
CA MET A 1 56.07 4.28 24.69
C MET A 1 55.56 2.91 24.26
N PHE A 2 54.25 2.68 24.30
CA PHE A 2 53.60 1.59 23.57
C PHE A 2 52.27 2.16 23.10
N LYS A 3 52.24 2.49 21.81
CA LYS A 3 51.04 2.87 21.08
C LYS A 3 50.21 1.60 20.84
N PHE A 4 48.93 1.80 20.57
CA PHE A 4 47.91 0.81 20.20
C PHE A 4 47.24 0.12 21.40
N ALA A 5 45.99 0.46 21.66
CA ALA A 5 44.86 -0.30 21.12
C ALA A 5 43.52 0.22 21.67
N LEU A 6 42.45 -0.17 20.98
CA LEU A 6 41.02 -0.01 21.27
C LEU A 6 40.33 1.19 20.62
N ILE A 7 40.12 1.08 19.30
CA ILE A 7 38.92 1.63 18.67
C ILE A 7 38.02 0.42 18.36
N ILE A 8 37.08 0.13 19.25
CA ILE A 8 35.91 -0.71 18.94
C ILE A 8 35.05 0.13 17.97
N ILE A 9 35.13 -0.19 16.68
CA ILE A 9 34.14 0.28 15.71
C ILE A 9 32.96 -0.68 15.84
N PRO A 10 31.78 -0.24 16.29
CA PRO A 10 30.60 -1.08 16.17
C PRO A 10 30.32 -1.20 14.68
N ILE A 11 30.49 -2.40 14.15
CA ILE A 11 29.98 -2.78 12.83
C ILE A 11 28.46 -2.68 12.97
N ILE A 12 27.91 -1.55 12.51
CA ILE A 12 26.48 -1.37 12.32
C ILE A 12 26.09 -2.39 11.26
N PHE A 13 25.61 -3.55 11.73
CA PHE A 13 24.88 -4.48 10.90
C PHE A 13 23.63 -3.74 10.42
N LEU A 14 23.70 -3.19 9.21
CA LEU A 14 22.53 -2.79 8.44
C LEU A 14 21.74 -4.08 8.15
N SER A 15 20.86 -4.47 9.07
CA SER A 15 19.82 -5.44 8.81
C SER A 15 18.97 -4.89 7.67
N GLY A 16 19.07 -5.49 6.48
CA GLY A 16 18.27 -5.12 5.33
C GLY A 16 16.79 -5.20 5.69
N CYS A 17 16.10 -4.06 5.72
CA CYS A 17 14.65 -4.03 5.92
C CYS A 17 13.99 -4.68 4.69
N LYS A 18 13.53 -5.92 4.87
CA LYS A 18 12.57 -6.54 3.95
C LYS A 18 11.27 -5.75 4.04
N PRO A 19 10.70 -5.26 2.91
CA PRO A 19 9.45 -4.53 2.94
C PRO A 19 8.35 -5.38 3.59
N SER A 20 7.70 -4.78 4.58
CA SER A 20 6.62 -5.41 5.33
C SER A 20 5.28 -5.19 4.63
N ASP A 21 4.27 -6.00 4.97
CA ASP A 21 2.90 -5.81 4.49
C ASP A 21 2.39 -4.37 4.75
N LYS A 22 2.84 -3.76 5.86
CA LYS A 22 2.53 -2.35 6.18
C LYS A 22 3.11 -1.38 5.16
N ASP A 23 4.29 -1.67 4.62
CA ASP A 23 4.92 -0.82 3.61
C ASP A 23 4.18 -0.96 2.27
N MET A 24 3.73 -2.17 1.93
CA MET A 24 2.88 -2.40 0.76
C MET A 24 1.54 -1.67 0.88
N VAL A 25 0.89 -1.76 2.06
CA VAL A 25 -0.35 -1.03 2.36
C VAL A 25 -0.15 0.47 2.21
N LYS A 26 0.88 1.04 2.85
CA LYS A 26 1.17 2.49 2.75
C LYS A 26 1.40 2.93 1.31
N PHE A 27 2.12 2.11 0.53
CA PHE A 27 2.33 2.39 -0.89
C PHE A 27 1.00 2.37 -1.67
N GLY A 28 0.18 1.34 -1.50
CA GLY A 28 -1.15 1.26 -2.12
C GLY A 28 -2.06 2.43 -1.74
N GLU A 29 -2.13 2.78 -0.46
CA GLU A 29 -2.89 3.94 0.03
C GLU A 29 -2.40 5.25 -0.60
N SER A 30 -1.09 5.41 -0.77
CA SER A 30 -0.52 6.59 -1.43
C SER A 30 -0.93 6.70 -2.90
N LEU A 31 -1.09 5.58 -3.60
CA LEU A 31 -1.62 5.55 -4.97
C LEU A 31 -3.10 5.92 -4.99
N VAL A 32 -3.89 5.39 -4.04
CA VAL A 32 -5.31 5.74 -3.95
C VAL A 32 -5.50 7.23 -3.66
N LYS A 33 -4.73 7.78 -2.72
CA LYS A 33 -4.74 9.20 -2.37
C LYS A 33 -4.62 10.12 -3.59
N GLN A 34 -3.75 9.77 -4.55
CA GLN A 34 -3.54 10.56 -5.77
C GLN A 34 -4.78 10.63 -6.68
N THR A 35 -5.74 9.72 -6.50
CA THR A 35 -7.00 9.70 -7.27
C THR A 35 -8.15 10.47 -6.61
N LEU A 36 -7.99 10.87 -5.33
CA LEU A 36 -9.04 11.49 -4.53
C LEU A 36 -9.09 13.02 -4.73
N LYS A 37 -10.26 13.61 -4.49
CA LYS A 37 -10.43 15.08 -4.53
C LYS A 37 -9.78 15.78 -3.34
N ASP A 38 -9.81 15.14 -2.17
CA ASP A 38 -9.13 15.60 -0.95
C ASP A 38 -8.28 14.43 -0.39
N PRO A 39 -7.01 14.29 -0.83
CA PRO A 39 -6.13 13.19 -0.42
C PRO A 39 -5.84 13.13 1.08
N GLU A 40 -5.79 14.27 1.76
CA GLU A 40 -5.43 14.37 3.17
C GLU A 40 -6.59 14.01 4.10
N SER A 41 -7.83 14.14 3.62
CA SER A 41 -9.02 13.65 4.34
C SER A 41 -9.20 12.13 4.33
N ALA A 42 -8.42 11.42 3.51
CA ALA A 42 -8.65 10.01 3.24
C ALA A 42 -8.50 9.15 4.50
N LYS A 43 -9.54 8.37 4.78
CA LYS A 43 -9.59 7.38 5.86
C LYS A 43 -9.62 6.00 5.23
N PHE A 44 -8.66 5.17 5.62
CA PHE A 44 -8.44 3.87 5.03
C PHE A 44 -8.68 2.75 6.03
N ASN A 45 -9.20 1.63 5.52
CA ASN A 45 -9.16 0.32 6.16
C ASN A 45 -8.58 -0.67 5.15
N SER A 46 -7.26 -0.81 5.15
CA SER A 46 -6.51 -1.47 4.08
C SER A 46 -5.69 -2.65 4.61
N TYR A 47 -5.51 -3.66 3.79
CA TYR A 47 -4.62 -4.79 4.04
C TYR A 47 -3.94 -5.23 2.75
N TYR A 48 -2.78 -5.84 2.91
CA TYR A 48 -2.02 -6.42 1.80
C TYR A 48 -2.31 -7.91 1.70
N ARG A 49 -2.45 -8.40 0.46
CA ARG A 49 -2.63 -9.82 0.13
C ARG A 49 -1.65 -10.22 -0.96
N SER A 50 -0.74 -11.13 -0.64
CA SER A 50 0.16 -11.73 -1.63
C SER A 50 -0.58 -12.82 -2.43
N PHE A 51 -0.38 -12.84 -3.74
CA PHE A 51 -0.96 -13.84 -4.65
C PHE A 51 0.07 -14.84 -5.19
N GLY A 52 1.33 -14.76 -4.74
CA GLY A 52 2.43 -15.57 -5.27
C GLY A 52 3.06 -14.96 -6.52
N ASP A 53 4.20 -15.51 -6.96
CA ASP A 53 4.91 -15.12 -8.20
C ASP A 53 5.20 -13.62 -8.36
N GLY A 54 5.42 -12.94 -7.23
CA GLY A 54 5.67 -11.51 -7.23
C GLY A 54 4.45 -10.66 -7.58
N VAL A 55 3.25 -11.18 -7.35
CA VAL A 55 2.01 -10.43 -7.47
C VAL A 55 1.41 -10.26 -6.07
N GLY A 56 0.95 -9.05 -5.78
CA GLY A 56 0.24 -8.71 -4.56
C GLY A 56 -0.84 -7.68 -4.80
N TYR A 57 -1.78 -7.59 -3.88
CA TYR A 57 -2.85 -6.61 -3.93
C TYR A 57 -2.94 -5.88 -2.60
N VAL A 58 -3.15 -4.57 -2.66
CA VAL A 58 -3.63 -3.80 -1.52
C VAL A 58 -5.13 -3.66 -1.71
N CYS A 59 -5.88 -4.25 -0.78
CA CYS A 59 -7.33 -4.23 -0.77
C CYS A 59 -7.81 -3.41 0.43
N GLY A 60 -8.99 -2.81 0.33
CA GLY A 60 -9.58 -2.16 1.48
C GLY A 60 -10.76 -1.28 1.12
N ASP A 61 -11.07 -0.39 2.04
CA ASP A 61 -12.07 0.65 1.88
C ASP A 61 -11.44 2.02 2.10
N VAL A 62 -11.92 3.02 1.34
CA VAL A 62 -11.52 4.41 1.48
C VAL A 62 -12.75 5.31 1.57
N ASN A 63 -12.72 6.23 2.53
CA ASN A 63 -13.67 7.32 2.63
C ASN A 63 -12.91 8.65 2.64
N ALA A 64 -13.29 9.57 1.76
CA ALA A 64 -12.63 10.86 1.60
C ALA A 64 -13.65 11.96 1.28
N LYS A 65 -13.24 13.21 1.50
CA LYS A 65 -14.05 14.38 1.19
C LYS A 65 -14.07 14.66 -0.30
N ASN A 66 -15.18 15.23 -0.77
CA ASN A 66 -15.29 15.83 -2.08
C ASN A 66 -14.76 17.28 -2.07
N ALA A 67 -14.83 17.96 -3.23
CA ALA A 67 -14.42 19.35 -3.38
C ALA A 67 -15.22 20.36 -2.54
N TYR A 68 -16.37 19.95 -1.97
CA TYR A 68 -17.21 20.76 -1.09
C TYR A 68 -16.91 20.50 0.41
N GLY A 69 -15.93 19.64 0.72
CA GLY A 69 -15.48 19.36 2.09
C GLY A 69 -16.29 18.29 2.85
N GLY A 70 -17.27 17.64 2.20
CA GLY A 70 -18.08 16.58 2.79
C GLY A 70 -17.60 15.18 2.40
N TYR A 71 -17.65 14.23 3.34
CA TYR A 71 -17.36 12.81 3.05
C TYR A 71 -18.47 12.20 2.18
N VAL A 72 -18.07 11.44 1.16
CA VAL A 72 -18.99 10.87 0.16
C VAL A 72 -19.41 9.42 0.45
N GLY A 73 -18.92 8.84 1.54
CA GLY A 73 -19.18 7.45 1.90
C GLY A 73 -17.97 6.56 1.64
N SER A 74 -17.95 5.42 2.32
CA SER A 74 -16.88 4.44 2.22
C SER A 74 -17.03 3.61 0.96
N ARG A 75 -15.99 3.55 0.14
CA ARG A 75 -15.96 2.77 -1.10
C ARG A 75 -14.82 1.76 -1.06
N LYS A 76 -15.10 0.54 -1.49
CA LYS A 76 -14.09 -0.51 -1.66
C LYS A 76 -13.10 -0.10 -2.74
N TYR A 77 -11.87 -0.54 -2.59
CA TYR A 77 -10.84 -0.37 -3.59
C TYR A 77 -9.84 -1.52 -3.58
N TYR A 78 -9.14 -1.70 -4.70
CA TYR A 78 -7.96 -2.54 -4.74
C TYR A 78 -6.89 -1.95 -5.68
N VAL A 79 -5.63 -2.30 -5.39
CA VAL A 79 -4.45 -1.90 -6.17
C VAL A 79 -3.61 -3.13 -6.42
N HIS A 80 -3.32 -3.43 -7.68
CA HIS A 80 -2.39 -4.50 -8.05
C HIS A 80 -0.95 -3.98 -7.95
N LEU A 81 -0.11 -4.75 -7.29
CA LEU A 81 1.30 -4.51 -7.11
C LEU A 81 2.09 -5.69 -7.70
N THR A 82 3.08 -5.37 -8.52
CA THR A 82 4.10 -6.32 -8.92
C THR A 82 5.30 -6.15 -8.00
N VAL A 83 5.61 -7.19 -7.24
CA VAL A 83 6.67 -7.24 -6.22
C VAL A 83 7.78 -8.17 -6.69
N ARG A 84 9.01 -7.66 -6.86
CA ARG A 84 10.20 -8.48 -7.10
C ARG A 84 11.23 -8.23 -6.00
N ASP A 85 11.84 -9.29 -5.49
CA ASP A 85 12.78 -9.23 -4.37
C ASP A 85 12.22 -8.43 -3.18
N ASN A 86 10.93 -8.64 -2.90
CA ASN A 86 10.16 -7.92 -1.89
C ASN A 86 10.02 -6.42 -2.10
N LYS A 87 10.39 -5.85 -3.25
CA LYS A 87 10.17 -4.44 -3.61
C LYS A 87 9.08 -4.30 -4.66
N VAL A 88 8.25 -3.27 -4.55
CA VAL A 88 7.31 -2.92 -5.62
C VAL A 88 8.12 -2.44 -6.82
N VAL A 89 8.02 -3.16 -7.93
CA VAL A 89 8.67 -2.79 -9.20
C VAL A 89 7.70 -2.20 -10.20
N ASP A 90 6.41 -2.51 -10.05
CA ASP A 90 5.34 -1.99 -10.89
C ASP A 90 4.03 -1.98 -10.11
N ASN A 91 3.09 -1.13 -10.50
CA ASN A 91 1.76 -1.08 -9.93
C ASN A 91 0.75 -0.80 -11.05
N SER A 92 -0.42 -1.45 -10.98
CA SER A 92 -1.49 -1.15 -11.93
C SER A 92 -2.27 0.10 -11.52
N THR A 93 -3.19 0.49 -12.39
CA THR A 93 -4.24 1.46 -12.09
C THR A 93 -4.99 1.10 -10.80
N VAL A 94 -5.16 2.09 -9.94
CA VAL A 94 -6.02 2.04 -8.75
C VAL A 94 -7.46 1.84 -9.19
N LYS A 95 -8.18 0.88 -8.59
CA LYS A 95 -9.61 0.70 -8.80
C LYS A 95 -10.38 1.01 -7.53
N ILE A 96 -11.06 2.16 -7.49
CA ILE A 96 -12.12 2.45 -6.52
C ILE A 96 -13.44 1.98 -7.14
N ILE A 97 -14.23 1.24 -6.38
CA ILE A 97 -15.48 0.63 -6.83
C ILE A 97 -16.61 1.60 -6.55
N ASP A 98 -17.31 2.00 -7.61
CA ASP A 98 -18.52 2.82 -7.50
C ASP A 98 -19.73 1.92 -7.22
N GLU A 99 -20.81 2.50 -6.68
CA GLU A 99 -21.99 1.76 -6.22
C GLU A 99 -22.65 0.88 -7.29
N ASN A 100 -22.53 1.26 -8.57
CA ASN A 100 -23.10 0.53 -9.71
C ASN A 100 -22.06 -0.28 -10.51
N ASP A 101 -20.88 -0.52 -9.93
CA ASP A 101 -19.80 -1.29 -10.58
C ASP A 101 -19.81 -2.76 -10.13
N ASP A 102 -20.79 -3.53 -10.60
CA ASP A 102 -20.97 -4.95 -10.28
C ASP A 102 -19.72 -5.78 -10.62
N LYS A 103 -19.05 -5.42 -11.73
CA LYS A 103 -17.82 -6.09 -12.16
C LYS A 103 -16.67 -5.77 -11.22
N GLY A 104 -16.53 -4.52 -10.81
CA GLY A 104 -15.58 -4.08 -9.79
C GLY A 104 -15.79 -4.82 -8.48
N ASP A 105 -17.03 -4.90 -7.99
CA ASP A 105 -17.35 -5.61 -6.75
C ASP A 105 -17.06 -7.12 -6.86
N SER A 106 -17.43 -7.74 -7.98
CA SER A 106 -17.12 -9.16 -8.23
C SER A 106 -15.62 -9.44 -8.26
N ASN A 107 -14.84 -8.58 -8.93
CA ASN A 107 -13.38 -8.68 -8.96
C ASN A 107 -12.79 -8.49 -7.56
N PHE A 108 -13.25 -7.50 -6.81
CA PHE A 108 -12.79 -7.28 -5.43
C PHE A 108 -13.07 -8.50 -4.57
N ARG A 109 -14.26 -9.12 -4.66
CA ARG A 109 -14.54 -10.36 -3.91
C ARG A 109 -13.59 -11.48 -4.31
N SER A 110 -13.33 -11.66 -5.60
CA SER A 110 -12.44 -12.72 -6.08
C SER A 110 -10.98 -12.51 -5.70
N ILE A 111 -10.54 -11.26 -5.55
CA ILE A 111 -9.14 -10.91 -5.26
C ILE A 111 -8.91 -10.74 -3.76
N CYS A 112 -9.84 -10.10 -3.06
CA CYS A 112 -9.64 -9.61 -1.71
C CYS A 112 -10.31 -10.48 -0.63
N GLN A 113 -11.32 -11.28 -0.95
CA GLN A 113 -11.97 -12.24 -0.02
C GLN A 113 -11.50 -13.68 -0.24
#